data_AF-A0A2N0NH32-F1
#
_entry.id   AF-A0A2N0NH32-F1
#
_cell.length_a   1.000
_cell.length_b   1.000
_cell.length_c   1.000
_cell.angle_alpha   90.00
_cell.angle_beta   90.00
_cell.angle_gamma   90.00
#
_symmetry.space_group_name_H-M   'P 1'
#
loop_
_entity.id
_entity.type
_entity.pdbx_description
1 polymer ?
#
loop_
_entity_poly.entity_id
_entity_poly.type
_entity_poly.pdbx_seq_one_letter_code
_entity_poly.pdbx_strand_id
1 'polypeptide(L)'
;MSYNPTIIEETNEEILQNDVLEEVITVDQEFVEKKELFHETKNALQKCLNTSSRRLSQLTITTDVIGDPFGKYFKIIKDLSSWMDDIVNSTLSSPTFLPLNTLNNTFVTDLDILNSTEKDLLKIGLYVINRKQLKYDQLSSFSSSTDSTSFNQIFSTFDSLWKNFNSLIELGKLKLQELKWVIKLFSNVGQVEVKIKGVEAKLEGVEESRKKNDGCGDNPSPLGSSTIESSNDISVTDVVFSSSLLDEWYIKIVAAEESVQDVYSKVKEIISFLYHERFRSPKDLFDHINNITNNIVPKLRSK
;
A
#
# COMPACT_ATOMS: atom_id res chain seq x y z
N MET A 1 -15.43 50.51 -7.67
CA MET A 1 -15.74 49.16 -8.18
C MET A 1 -15.51 48.18 -7.05
N SER A 2 -16.56 47.50 -6.60
CA SER A 2 -16.52 46.53 -5.51
C SER A 2 -16.13 45.17 -6.10
N TYR A 3 -14.99 44.63 -5.68
CA TYR A 3 -14.61 43.24 -5.96
C TYR A 3 -15.21 42.39 -4.84
N ASN A 4 -16.22 41.60 -5.19
CA ASN A 4 -16.79 40.59 -4.33
C ASN A 4 -16.19 39.25 -4.80
N PRO A 5 -15.29 38.60 -4.04
CA PRO A 5 -14.86 37.27 -4.40
C PRO A 5 -16.00 36.32 -4.04
N THR A 6 -16.70 35.84 -5.06
CA THR A 6 -17.63 34.72 -4.92
C THR A 6 -16.80 33.51 -4.50
N ILE A 7 -16.81 33.21 -3.20
CA ILE A 7 -16.35 31.92 -2.69
C ILE A 7 -17.36 30.90 -3.20
N ILE A 8 -16.95 30.14 -4.21
CA ILE A 8 -17.66 28.92 -4.59
C ILE A 8 -17.38 27.93 -3.46
N GLU A 9 -18.32 27.78 -2.54
CA GLU A 9 -18.39 26.62 -1.66
C GLU A 9 -18.66 25.39 -2.53
N GLU A 10 -17.60 24.79 -3.08
CA GLU A 10 -17.65 23.37 -3.42
C GLU A 10 -17.72 22.60 -2.09
N THR A 11 -18.94 22.20 -1.73
CA THR A 11 -19.26 21.27 -0.66
C THR A 11 -18.51 19.95 -0.90
N ASN A 12 -17.29 19.86 -0.37
CA ASN A 12 -16.45 18.66 -0.39
C ASN A 12 -16.81 17.71 0.78
N GLU A 13 -17.93 17.95 1.48
CA GLU A 13 -18.35 17.16 2.65
C GLU A 13 -18.75 15.71 2.32
N GLU A 14 -18.93 15.35 1.04
CA GLU A 14 -19.42 14.02 0.64
C GLU A 14 -18.34 13.01 0.19
N ILE A 15 -17.05 13.35 0.19
CA ILE A 15 -16.04 12.50 -0.49
C ILE A 15 -15.75 11.17 0.25
N LEU A 16 -16.11 11.02 1.53
CA LEU A 16 -15.69 9.87 2.34
C LEU A 16 -16.80 9.11 3.07
N GLN A 17 -18.07 9.53 3.00
CA GLN A 17 -19.12 8.96 3.88
C GLN A 17 -19.89 7.76 3.33
N ASN A 18 -19.79 7.38 2.05
CA ASN A 18 -20.76 6.45 1.45
C ASN A 18 -20.23 5.15 0.82
N ASP A 19 -18.94 4.81 0.90
CA ASP A 19 -18.52 3.49 0.42
C ASP A 19 -18.70 2.42 1.51
N VAL A 20 -19.87 1.78 1.47
CA VAL A 20 -20.01 0.38 1.91
C VAL A 20 -19.01 -0.41 1.08
N LEU A 21 -17.82 -0.64 1.64
CA LEU A 21 -16.82 -1.53 1.08
C LEU A 21 -17.48 -2.88 0.83
N GLU A 22 -17.85 -3.17 -0.42
CA GLU A 22 -18.08 -4.53 -0.87
C GLU A 22 -16.92 -5.40 -0.35
N GLU A 23 -17.24 -6.60 0.07
CA GLU A 23 -16.30 -7.55 0.65
C GLU A 23 -15.33 -8.03 -0.46
N VAL A 24 -14.37 -7.19 -0.81
CA VAL A 24 -13.34 -7.48 -1.81
C VAL A 24 -12.34 -8.42 -1.15
N ILE A 25 -12.22 -9.63 -1.70
CA ILE A 25 -11.24 -10.61 -1.27
C ILE A 25 -9.84 -9.99 -1.36
N THR A 26 -9.13 -9.96 -0.23
CA THR A 26 -7.78 -9.37 -0.16
C THR A 26 -6.77 -10.28 -0.84
N VAL A 27 -5.65 -9.70 -1.31
CA VAL A 27 -4.56 -10.49 -1.91
C VAL A 27 -4.01 -11.52 -0.92
N ASP A 28 -4.05 -11.21 0.39
CA ASP A 28 -3.63 -12.13 1.45
C ASP A 28 -4.53 -13.36 1.54
N GLN A 29 -5.84 -13.15 1.51
CA GLN A 29 -6.80 -14.23 1.57
C GLN A 29 -6.66 -15.15 0.35
N GLU A 30 -6.56 -14.57 -0.86
CA GLU A 30 -6.34 -15.35 -2.07
C GLU A 30 -5.02 -16.13 -2.04
N PHE A 31 -3.96 -15.55 -1.48
CA PHE A 31 -2.66 -16.20 -1.36
C PHE A 31 -2.72 -17.40 -0.41
N VAL A 32 -3.37 -17.24 0.76
CA VAL A 32 -3.55 -18.31 1.75
C VAL A 32 -4.37 -19.46 1.16
N GLU A 33 -5.54 -19.17 0.58
CA GLU A 33 -6.40 -20.18 -0.03
C GLU A 33 -5.67 -20.93 -1.16
N LYS A 34 -4.92 -20.20 -2.01
CA LYS A 34 -4.18 -20.83 -3.11
C LYS A 34 -3.05 -21.72 -2.59
N LYS A 35 -2.44 -21.36 -1.45
CA LYS A 35 -1.37 -22.13 -0.83
C LYS A 35 -1.90 -23.44 -0.25
N GLU A 36 -3.05 -23.39 0.41
CA GLU A 36 -3.75 -24.60 0.88
C GLU A 36 -4.09 -25.52 -0.30
N LEU A 37 -4.70 -24.98 -1.36
CA LEU A 37 -5.04 -25.72 -2.57
C LEU A 37 -3.79 -26.36 -3.23
N PHE A 38 -2.65 -25.67 -3.23
CA PHE A 38 -1.38 -26.22 -3.70
C PHE A 38 -0.96 -27.46 -2.88
N HIS A 39 -1.00 -27.39 -1.55
CA HIS A 39 -0.63 -28.51 -0.68
C HIS A 39 -1.60 -29.69 -0.80
N GLU A 40 -2.91 -29.43 -0.89
CA GLU A 40 -3.92 -30.46 -1.16
C GLU A 40 -3.66 -31.19 -2.47
N THR A 41 -3.40 -30.43 -3.54
CA THR A 41 -3.11 -30.98 -4.87
C THR A 41 -1.82 -31.80 -4.86
N LYS A 42 -0.79 -31.35 -4.12
CA LYS A 42 0.47 -32.08 -3.95
C LYS A 42 0.25 -33.41 -3.23
N ASN A 43 -0.54 -33.41 -2.16
CA ASN A 43 -0.88 -34.62 -1.42
C ASN A 43 -1.65 -35.62 -2.29
N ALA A 44 -2.59 -35.13 -3.11
CA ALA A 44 -3.29 -35.95 -4.11
C ALA A 44 -2.31 -36.56 -5.12
N LEU A 45 -1.39 -35.76 -5.67
CA LEU A 45 -0.36 -36.23 -6.60
C LEU A 45 0.51 -37.34 -5.97
N GLN A 46 0.96 -37.14 -4.73
CA GLN A 46 1.76 -38.12 -4.01
C GLN A 46 1.01 -39.46 -3.83
N LYS A 47 -0.29 -39.39 -3.52
CA LYS A 47 -1.15 -40.58 -3.42
C LYS A 47 -1.24 -41.31 -4.76
N CYS A 48 -1.47 -40.59 -5.87
CA CYS A 48 -1.52 -41.17 -7.22
C CYS A 48 -0.20 -41.85 -7.62
N LEU A 49 0.94 -41.21 -7.31
CA LEU A 49 2.28 -41.76 -7.57
C LEU A 49 2.56 -43.02 -6.75
N ASN A 50 2.15 -43.06 -5.48
CA ASN A 50 2.32 -44.22 -4.60
C ASN A 50 1.46 -45.40 -5.07
N THR A 51 0.19 -45.16 -5.43
CA THR A 51 -0.70 -46.20 -5.97
C THR A 51 -0.14 -46.79 -7.27
N SER A 52 0.37 -45.95 -8.16
CA SER A 52 0.90 -46.40 -9.45
C SER A 52 2.23 -47.13 -9.30
N SER A 53 3.09 -46.68 -8.38
CA SER A 53 4.34 -47.38 -8.05
C SER A 53 4.04 -48.78 -7.49
N ARG A 54 3.06 -48.92 -6.59
CA ARG A 54 2.63 -50.23 -6.05
C ARG A 54 2.08 -51.16 -7.13
N ARG A 55 1.30 -50.65 -8.07
CA ARG A 55 0.79 -51.42 -9.22
C ARG A 55 1.91 -51.89 -10.13
N LEU A 56 2.89 -51.02 -10.41
CA LEU A 56 4.07 -51.37 -11.20
C LEU A 56 4.89 -52.47 -10.52
N SER A 57 5.16 -52.35 -9.22
CA SER A 57 5.90 -53.38 -8.44
C SER A 57 5.21 -54.75 -8.44
N GLN A 58 3.87 -54.78 -8.49
CA GLN A 58 3.11 -56.02 -8.59
C GLN A 58 3.17 -56.64 -10.00
N LEU A 59 3.29 -55.82 -11.04
CA LEU A 59 3.41 -56.25 -12.44
C LEU A 59 4.82 -56.76 -12.78
N THR A 60 5.87 -56.18 -12.16
CA THR A 60 7.28 -56.57 -12.42
C THR A 60 7.62 -57.97 -11.90
N ILE A 61 6.85 -58.52 -10.94
CA ILE A 61 7.01 -59.92 -10.49
C ILE A 61 6.71 -60.90 -11.62
N THR A 62 5.98 -60.48 -12.66
CA THR A 62 5.56 -61.33 -13.78
C THR A 62 6.22 -61.04 -15.12
N THR A 63 6.84 -59.86 -15.32
CA THR A 63 7.51 -59.53 -16.59
C THR A 63 8.66 -58.56 -16.38
N ASP A 64 9.87 -59.05 -16.66
CA ASP A 64 11.14 -58.32 -16.63
C ASP A 64 11.23 -57.40 -17.87
N VAL A 65 10.57 -56.23 -17.82
CA VAL A 65 10.57 -55.25 -18.92
C VAL A 65 11.62 -54.18 -18.65
N ILE A 66 12.81 -54.42 -19.19
CA ILE A 66 13.89 -53.44 -19.32
C ILE A 66 13.39 -52.26 -20.16
N GLY A 67 13.35 -51.06 -19.56
CA GLY A 67 13.17 -49.79 -20.28
C GLY A 67 11.78 -49.15 -20.24
N ASP A 68 11.06 -49.20 -19.11
CA ASP A 68 9.78 -48.53 -18.94
C ASP A 68 9.88 -47.00 -19.21
N PRO A 69 9.25 -46.47 -20.30
CA PRO A 69 9.25 -45.05 -20.60
C PRO A 69 8.65 -44.23 -19.45
N PHE A 70 7.66 -44.79 -18.75
CA PHE A 70 6.92 -44.10 -17.69
C PHE A 70 7.79 -43.82 -16.46
N GLY A 71 8.78 -44.66 -16.16
CA GLY A 71 9.71 -44.45 -15.04
C GLY A 71 10.49 -43.14 -15.15
N LYS A 72 10.92 -42.76 -16.35
CA LYS A 72 11.61 -41.46 -16.59
C LYS A 72 10.67 -40.28 -16.36
N TYR A 73 9.43 -40.35 -16.86
CA TYR A 73 8.45 -39.27 -16.70
C TYR A 73 7.97 -39.12 -15.25
N PHE A 74 7.74 -40.22 -14.53
CA PHE A 74 7.41 -40.15 -13.10
C PHE A 74 8.55 -39.57 -12.26
N LYS A 75 9.81 -39.83 -12.64
CA LYS A 75 10.96 -39.17 -12.00
C LYS A 75 10.93 -37.65 -12.24
N ILE A 76 10.66 -37.20 -13.47
CA ILE A 76 10.53 -35.77 -13.78
C ILE A 76 9.41 -35.13 -12.94
N ILE A 77 8.24 -35.78 -12.85
CA ILE A 77 7.11 -35.29 -12.02
C ILE A 77 7.51 -35.16 -10.55
N LYS A 78 8.18 -36.16 -9.98
CA LYS A 78 8.68 -36.13 -8.60
C LYS A 78 9.69 -34.99 -8.39
N ASP A 79 10.68 -34.88 -9.27
CA ASP A 79 11.71 -33.84 -9.18
C ASP A 79 11.11 -32.44 -9.27
N LEU A 80 10.13 -32.22 -10.16
CA LEU A 80 9.45 -30.94 -10.33
C LEU A 80 8.53 -30.62 -9.15
N SER A 81 7.74 -31.59 -8.68
CA SER A 81 6.83 -31.40 -7.53
C SER A 81 7.59 -31.13 -6.23
N SER A 82 8.72 -31.80 -5.99
CA SER A 82 9.61 -31.52 -4.86
C SER A 82 10.18 -30.11 -4.94
N TRP A 83 10.69 -29.72 -6.12
CA TRP A 83 11.23 -28.39 -6.33
C TRP A 83 10.20 -27.26 -6.11
N MET A 84 8.95 -27.44 -6.59
CA MET A 84 7.87 -26.48 -6.36
C MET A 84 7.60 -26.32 -4.85
N ASP A 85 7.50 -27.45 -4.15
CA ASP A 85 7.25 -27.46 -2.72
C ASP A 85 8.37 -26.83 -1.91
N ASP A 86 9.63 -27.07 -2.29
CA ASP A 86 10.79 -26.42 -1.67
C ASP A 86 10.67 -24.90 -1.79
N ILE A 87 10.28 -24.37 -2.95
CA ILE A 87 10.07 -22.92 -3.13
C ILE A 87 8.92 -22.42 -2.26
N VAL A 88 7.78 -23.13 -2.27
CA VAL A 88 6.59 -22.72 -1.49
C VAL A 88 6.93 -22.68 0.00
N ASN A 89 7.64 -23.68 0.52
CA ASN A 89 7.93 -23.80 1.94
C ASN A 89 9.14 -22.97 2.40
N SER A 90 10.15 -22.79 1.55
CA SER A 90 11.37 -22.05 1.94
C SER A 90 11.29 -20.55 1.63
N THR A 91 10.72 -20.19 0.48
CA THR A 91 10.69 -18.80 0.01
C THR A 91 9.32 -18.20 0.30
N LEU A 92 8.26 -18.78 -0.26
CA LEU A 92 6.91 -18.18 -0.18
C LEU A 92 6.28 -18.24 1.22
N SER A 93 6.82 -19.09 2.10
CA SER A 93 6.39 -19.21 3.50
C SER A 93 7.36 -18.57 4.48
N SER A 94 8.44 -17.95 3.99
CA SER A 94 9.41 -17.30 4.87
C SER A 94 8.74 -16.16 5.64
N PRO A 95 9.02 -15.96 6.94
CA PRO A 95 8.56 -14.79 7.68
C PRO A 95 9.01 -13.46 7.07
N THR A 96 10.11 -13.48 6.31
CA THR A 96 10.66 -12.32 5.59
C THR A 96 10.01 -12.10 4.22
N PHE A 97 9.32 -13.10 3.69
CA PHE A 97 8.65 -13.03 2.39
C PHE A 97 7.22 -12.54 2.62
N LEU A 98 6.92 -11.32 2.16
CA LEU A 98 5.63 -10.67 2.36
C LEU A 98 5.28 -10.64 3.86
N PRO A 99 5.81 -9.70 4.67
CA PRO A 99 5.51 -9.64 6.11
C PRO A 99 4.02 -9.40 6.33
N LEU A 100 3.28 -10.50 6.37
CA LEU A 100 1.82 -10.59 6.25
C LEU A 100 1.11 -10.14 7.53
N ASN A 101 1.82 -9.93 8.65
CA ASN A 101 1.19 -9.78 9.96
C ASN A 101 1.83 -8.77 10.92
N THR A 102 2.86 -8.03 10.53
CA THR A 102 3.39 -6.92 11.38
C THR A 102 2.85 -5.58 10.90
N LEU A 103 1.53 -5.48 10.89
CA LEU A 103 0.76 -4.25 10.73
C LEU A 103 0.57 -3.50 12.06
N ASN A 104 1.30 -3.89 13.12
CA ASN A 104 1.33 -3.13 14.37
C ASN A 104 2.38 -2.02 14.28
N ASN A 105 1.90 -0.81 13.99
CA ASN A 105 2.45 0.51 14.35
C ASN A 105 3.88 0.91 13.95
N THR A 106 4.59 0.11 13.16
CA THR A 106 5.86 0.55 12.58
C THR A 106 5.96 0.01 11.17
N PHE A 107 5.44 0.76 10.19
CA PHE A 107 5.63 0.51 8.76
C PHE A 107 7.10 0.81 8.39
N VAL A 108 8.03 0.13 9.04
CA VAL A 108 9.40 -0.05 8.56
C VAL A 108 9.42 -1.42 7.90
N THR A 109 8.59 -1.60 6.89
CA THR A 109 8.95 -2.58 5.87
C THR A 109 10.13 -1.95 5.15
N ASP A 110 11.33 -2.38 5.53
CA ASP A 110 12.56 -1.90 4.91
C ASP A 110 12.42 -2.08 3.40
N LEU A 111 12.51 -0.98 2.66
CA LEU A 111 12.41 -0.98 1.21
C LEU A 111 13.43 -1.98 0.61
N ASP A 112 14.55 -2.20 1.31
CA ASP A 112 15.55 -3.19 0.92
C ASP A 112 15.05 -4.63 1.05
N ILE A 113 14.22 -4.95 2.06
CA ILE A 113 13.58 -6.28 2.19
C ILE A 113 12.58 -6.50 1.05
N LEU A 114 11.79 -5.49 0.67
CA LEU A 114 10.88 -5.61 -0.48
C LEU A 114 11.63 -5.74 -1.80
N ASN A 115 12.71 -4.98 -1.99
CA ASN A 115 13.57 -5.07 -3.16
C ASN A 115 14.27 -6.44 -3.23
N SER A 116 14.67 -7.02 -2.11
CA SER A 116 15.18 -8.39 -2.04
C SER A 116 14.10 -9.40 -2.44
N THR A 117 12.90 -9.27 -1.86
CA THR A 117 11.74 -10.11 -2.19
C THR A 117 11.41 -10.06 -3.67
N GLU A 118 11.46 -8.86 -4.28
CA GLU A 118 11.26 -8.66 -5.71
C GLU A 118 12.28 -9.42 -6.54
N LYS A 119 13.57 -9.34 -6.17
CA LYS A 119 14.64 -10.06 -6.86
C LYS A 119 14.43 -11.58 -6.77
N ASP A 120 14.01 -12.10 -5.62
CA ASP A 120 13.74 -13.51 -5.45
C ASP A 120 12.54 -13.97 -6.31
N LEU A 121 11.45 -13.20 -6.33
CA LEU A 121 10.29 -13.47 -7.19
C LEU A 121 10.63 -13.41 -8.68
N LEU A 122 11.42 -12.41 -9.10
CA LEU A 122 11.89 -12.30 -10.48
C LEU A 122 12.78 -13.49 -10.85
N LYS A 123 13.69 -13.91 -9.95
CA LYS A 123 14.54 -15.07 -10.16
C LYS A 123 13.72 -16.34 -10.31
N ILE A 124 12.73 -16.57 -9.43
CA ILE A 124 11.83 -17.72 -9.55
C ILE A 124 11.06 -17.66 -10.86
N GLY A 125 10.39 -16.53 -11.13
CA GLY A 125 9.52 -16.33 -12.29
C GLY A 125 10.22 -16.40 -13.65
N LEU A 126 11.33 -15.69 -13.82
CA LEU A 126 12.01 -15.58 -15.12
C LEU A 126 13.09 -16.63 -15.33
N TYR A 127 13.87 -16.95 -14.30
CA TYR A 127 15.05 -17.80 -14.48
C TYR A 127 14.76 -19.26 -14.19
N VAL A 128 14.00 -19.55 -13.13
CA VAL A 128 13.78 -20.92 -12.71
C VAL A 128 12.59 -21.55 -13.43
N ILE A 129 11.44 -20.87 -13.52
CA ILE A 129 10.27 -21.40 -14.24
C ILE A 129 10.60 -21.64 -15.70
N ASN A 130 11.20 -20.68 -16.42
CA ASN A 130 11.59 -20.88 -17.82
C ASN A 130 12.49 -22.10 -18.04
N ARG A 131 13.40 -22.39 -17.12
CA ARG A 131 14.27 -23.58 -17.21
C ARG A 131 13.53 -24.88 -16.91
N LYS A 132 12.55 -24.85 -16.01
CA LYS A 132 11.74 -26.02 -15.63
C LYS A 132 10.60 -26.27 -16.62
N GLN A 133 10.13 -25.24 -17.32
CA GLN A 133 9.08 -25.28 -18.34
C GLN A 133 9.38 -26.32 -19.43
N LEU A 134 10.62 -26.41 -19.90
CA LEU A 134 11.02 -27.43 -20.88
C LEU A 134 10.71 -28.86 -20.41
N LYS A 135 10.90 -29.16 -19.12
CA LYS A 135 10.58 -30.48 -18.55
C LYS A 135 9.07 -30.70 -18.42
N TYR A 136 8.33 -29.65 -18.09
CA TYR A 136 6.87 -29.68 -18.08
C TYR A 136 6.31 -29.90 -19.50
N ASP A 137 6.83 -29.19 -20.51
CA ASP A 137 6.39 -29.31 -21.90
C ASP A 137 6.64 -30.71 -22.45
N GLN A 138 7.77 -31.33 -22.08
CA GLN A 138 8.06 -32.73 -22.39
C GLN A 138 7.02 -33.69 -21.80
N LEU A 139 6.60 -33.47 -20.54
CA LEU A 139 5.55 -34.26 -19.90
C LEU A 139 4.19 -34.06 -20.56
N SER A 140 3.85 -32.81 -20.88
CA SER A 140 2.59 -32.44 -21.54
C SER A 140 2.48 -33.06 -22.94
N SER A 141 3.56 -32.96 -23.73
CA SER A 141 3.65 -33.60 -25.04
C SER A 141 3.52 -35.11 -24.93
N PHE A 142 4.17 -35.74 -23.94
CA PHE A 142 4.06 -37.18 -23.74
C PHE A 142 2.64 -37.61 -23.35
N SER A 143 1.96 -36.85 -22.46
CA SER A 143 0.55 -37.07 -22.10
C SER A 143 -0.37 -37.03 -23.32
N SER A 144 -0.10 -36.12 -24.25
CA SER A 144 -0.88 -35.96 -25.48
C SER A 144 -0.66 -37.09 -26.48
N SER A 145 0.49 -37.76 -26.42
CA SER A 145 0.88 -38.83 -27.34
C SER A 145 0.72 -40.25 -26.77
N THR A 146 0.33 -40.39 -25.51
CA THR A 146 0.26 -41.68 -24.81
C THR A 146 -1.18 -42.06 -24.50
N ASP A 147 -1.54 -43.31 -24.82
CA ASP A 147 -2.87 -43.88 -24.50
C ASP A 147 -2.97 -44.41 -23.05
N SER A 148 -2.01 -44.05 -22.20
CA SER A 148 -1.95 -44.53 -20.82
C SER A 148 -2.86 -43.73 -19.90
N THR A 149 -4.03 -44.32 -19.56
CA THR A 149 -4.99 -43.74 -18.61
C THR A 149 -4.35 -43.42 -17.25
N SER A 150 -3.46 -44.28 -16.76
CA SER A 150 -2.79 -44.08 -15.46
C SER A 150 -1.81 -42.91 -15.51
N PHE A 151 -1.06 -42.77 -16.60
CA PHE A 151 -0.19 -41.62 -16.79
C PHE A 151 -0.99 -40.33 -16.90
N ASN A 152 -2.05 -40.32 -17.72
CA ASN A 152 -2.86 -39.12 -17.94
C ASN A 152 -3.55 -38.63 -16.66
N GLN A 153 -3.97 -39.54 -15.77
CA GLN A 153 -4.50 -39.17 -14.44
C GLN A 153 -3.43 -38.56 -13.50
N ILE A 154 -2.21 -39.11 -13.51
CA ILE A 154 -1.10 -38.54 -12.74
C ILE A 154 -0.74 -37.17 -13.31
N PHE A 155 -0.60 -37.08 -14.64
CA PHE A 155 -0.23 -35.86 -15.31
C PHE A 155 -1.28 -34.77 -15.12
N SER A 156 -2.59 -35.07 -15.19
CA SER A 156 -3.63 -34.06 -14.93
C SER A 156 -3.55 -33.49 -13.51
N THR A 157 -3.23 -34.33 -12.52
CA THR A 157 -3.03 -33.88 -11.14
C THR A 157 -1.77 -33.02 -11.01
N PHE A 158 -0.69 -33.41 -11.69
CA PHE A 158 0.55 -32.64 -11.77
C PHE A 158 0.37 -31.31 -12.50
N ASP A 159 -0.43 -31.27 -13.56
CA ASP A 159 -0.77 -30.07 -14.32
C ASP A 159 -1.52 -29.06 -13.45
N SER A 160 -2.50 -29.52 -12.68
CA SER A 160 -3.16 -28.70 -11.67
C SER A 160 -2.18 -28.17 -10.62
N LEU A 161 -1.24 -29.00 -10.16
CA LEU A 161 -0.19 -28.56 -9.23
C LEU A 161 0.69 -27.46 -9.84
N TRP A 162 1.10 -27.62 -11.11
CA TRP A 162 1.88 -26.64 -11.85
C TRP A 162 1.13 -25.31 -12.00
N LYS A 163 -0.17 -25.35 -12.34
CA LYS A 163 -1.03 -24.16 -12.44
C LYS A 163 -1.20 -23.45 -11.10
N ASN A 164 -1.41 -24.21 -10.03
CA ASN A 164 -1.50 -23.66 -8.67
C ASN A 164 -0.19 -23.00 -8.24
N PHE A 165 0.95 -23.63 -8.53
CA PHE A 165 2.27 -23.05 -8.28
C PHE A 165 2.47 -21.72 -9.03
N ASN A 166 2.18 -21.67 -10.33
CA ASN A 166 2.30 -20.41 -11.09
C ASN A 166 1.37 -19.33 -10.54
N SER A 167 0.15 -19.69 -10.15
CA SER A 167 -0.81 -18.77 -9.53
C SER A 167 -0.27 -18.19 -8.22
N LEU A 168 0.40 -18.99 -7.38
CA LEU A 168 1.05 -18.52 -6.17
C LEU A 168 2.17 -17.51 -6.45
N ILE A 169 2.95 -17.72 -7.51
CA ILE A 169 4.00 -16.78 -7.91
C ILE A 169 3.39 -15.44 -8.36
N GLU A 170 2.30 -15.46 -9.14
CA GLU A 170 1.60 -14.23 -9.53
C GLU A 170 0.94 -13.53 -8.35
N LEU A 171 0.30 -14.26 -7.43
CA LEU A 171 -0.24 -13.68 -6.20
C LEU A 171 0.86 -13.08 -5.33
N GLY A 172 2.03 -13.72 -5.25
CA GLY A 172 3.19 -13.16 -4.55
C GLY A 172 3.68 -11.84 -5.15
N LYS A 173 3.68 -11.71 -6.49
CA LYS A 173 3.98 -10.45 -7.18
C LYS A 173 2.92 -9.38 -6.92
N LEU A 174 1.64 -9.74 -6.95
CA LEU A 174 0.54 -8.84 -6.63
C LEU A 174 0.64 -8.33 -5.19
N LYS A 175 0.98 -9.21 -4.24
CA LYS A 175 1.15 -8.80 -2.84
C LYS A 175 2.34 -7.85 -2.66
N LEU A 176 3.44 -8.09 -3.37
CA LEU A 176 4.56 -7.17 -3.39
C LEU A 176 4.17 -5.79 -3.95
N GLN A 177 3.35 -5.74 -5.00
CA GLN A 177 2.83 -4.48 -5.55
C GLN A 177 1.95 -3.75 -4.53
N GLU A 178 1.06 -4.47 -3.83
CA GLU A 178 0.25 -3.91 -2.75
C GLU A 178 1.14 -3.30 -1.66
N LEU A 179 2.16 -4.01 -1.18
CA LEU A 179 3.07 -3.50 -0.14
C LEU A 179 3.82 -2.24 -0.60
N LYS A 180 4.31 -2.22 -1.85
CA LYS A 180 4.94 -1.02 -2.43
C LYS A 180 3.96 0.15 -2.52
N TRP A 181 2.71 -0.12 -2.89
CA TRP A 181 1.65 0.87 -2.93
C TRP A 181 1.37 1.45 -1.53
N VAL A 182 1.26 0.61 -0.50
CA VAL A 182 1.07 1.06 0.89
C VAL A 182 2.23 1.94 1.37
N ILE A 183 3.48 1.54 1.11
CA ILE A 183 4.66 2.35 1.47
C ILE A 183 4.63 3.72 0.80
N LYS A 184 4.25 3.76 -0.48
CA LYS A 184 4.13 5.03 -1.22
C LYS A 184 3.02 5.91 -0.64
N LEU A 185 1.87 5.32 -0.29
CA LEU A 185 0.79 6.04 0.38
C LEU A 185 1.26 6.62 1.72
N PHE A 186 1.94 5.82 2.55
CA PHE A 186 2.49 6.25 3.84
C PHE A 186 3.49 7.41 3.66
N SER A 187 4.39 7.31 2.67
CA SER A 187 5.34 8.38 2.35
C SER A 187 4.66 9.69 1.94
N ASN A 188 3.62 9.60 1.09
CA ASN A 188 2.86 10.77 0.66
C ASN A 188 2.15 11.44 1.85
N VAL A 189 1.56 10.64 2.75
CA VAL A 189 0.93 11.13 3.98
C VAL A 189 1.95 11.85 4.86
N GLY A 190 3.12 11.24 5.11
CA GLY A 190 4.18 11.86 5.89
C GLY A 190 4.69 13.19 5.30
N GLN A 191 4.77 13.31 3.97
CA GLN A 191 5.10 14.59 3.32
C GLN A 191 4.03 15.66 3.57
N VAL A 192 2.75 15.29 3.52
CA VAL A 192 1.64 16.21 3.83
C VAL A 192 1.67 16.64 5.30
N GLU A 193 1.97 15.75 6.23
CA GLU A 193 2.11 16.12 7.64
C GLU A 193 3.21 17.15 7.88
N VAL A 194 4.35 17.01 7.21
CA VAL A 194 5.44 18.01 7.28
C VAL A 194 4.96 19.36 6.75
N LYS A 195 4.21 19.37 5.64
CA LYS A 195 3.63 20.60 5.08
C LYS A 195 2.60 21.23 6.03
N ILE A 196 1.73 20.42 6.64
CA ILE A 196 0.75 20.86 7.65
C ILE A 196 1.45 21.57 8.80
N LYS A 197 2.49 20.96 9.39
CA LYS A 197 3.29 21.59 10.46
C LYS A 197 3.93 22.91 10.01
N GLY A 198 4.40 22.97 8.78
CA GLY A 198 4.93 24.19 8.17
C GLY A 198 3.88 25.31 8.05
N VAL A 199 2.65 24.96 7.65
CA VAL A 199 1.52 25.90 7.60
C VAL A 199 1.13 26.37 9.01
N GLU A 200 1.05 25.47 9.98
CA GLU A 200 0.73 25.81 11.37
C GLU A 200 1.70 26.85 11.93
N ALA A 201 3.01 26.67 11.69
CA ALA A 201 4.04 27.62 12.10
C ALA A 201 3.90 28.97 11.38
N LYS A 202 3.55 28.99 10.09
CA LYS A 202 3.30 30.24 9.35
C LYS A 202 2.09 30.99 9.90
N LEU A 203 0.97 30.29 10.17
CA LEU A 203 -0.24 30.88 10.75
C LEU A 203 0.02 31.42 12.15
N GLU A 204 0.82 30.72 12.97
CA GLU A 204 1.23 31.23 14.28
C GLU A 204 2.08 32.52 14.16
N GLY A 205 2.98 32.60 13.19
CA GLY A 205 3.75 33.82 12.90
C GLY A 205 2.90 34.99 12.41
N VAL A 206 1.83 34.72 11.64
CA VAL A 206 0.82 35.72 11.25
C VAL A 206 0.08 36.25 12.48
N GLU A 207 -0.37 35.35 13.36
CA GLU A 207 -1.08 35.69 14.59
C GLU A 207 -0.21 36.51 15.55
N GLU A 208 1.07 36.16 15.71
CA GLU A 208 2.01 36.92 16.54
C GLU A 208 2.27 38.32 15.96
N SER A 209 2.37 38.43 14.63
CA SER A 209 2.53 39.72 13.95
C SER A 209 1.28 40.60 14.10
N ARG A 210 0.07 40.00 14.07
CA ARG A 210 -1.18 40.70 14.37
C ARG A 210 -1.18 41.25 15.80
N LYS A 211 -0.84 40.44 16.80
CA LYS A 211 -0.77 40.85 18.22
C LYS A 211 0.22 42.00 18.46
N LYS A 212 1.35 42.00 17.75
CA LYS A 212 2.32 43.12 17.82
C LYS A 212 1.76 44.40 17.20
N ASN A 213 0.90 44.28 16.20
CA ASN A 213 0.24 45.40 15.54
C ASN A 213 -0.96 45.96 16.33
N ASP A 214 -1.64 45.14 17.15
CA ASP A 214 -2.78 45.58 17.97
C ASP A 214 -2.39 46.41 19.21
N GLY A 215 -1.09 46.64 19.43
CA GLY A 215 -0.60 47.50 20.49
C GLY A 215 -0.48 46.78 21.84
N CYS A 216 0.77 46.49 22.22
CA CYS A 216 1.12 46.31 23.62
C CYS A 216 0.91 47.65 24.34
N GLY A 217 -0.29 47.83 24.89
CA GLY A 217 -0.64 48.88 25.84
C GLY A 217 -0.20 48.54 27.26
N ASP A 218 1.00 48.01 27.46
CA ASP A 218 1.65 47.95 28.78
C ASP A 218 2.74 49.02 28.86
N ASN A 219 2.32 50.29 28.82
CA ASN A 219 3.15 51.37 29.32
C ASN A 219 2.85 51.52 30.82
N PRO A 220 3.86 51.42 31.71
CA PRO A 220 3.66 51.77 33.11
C PRO A 220 3.37 53.27 33.17
N SER A 221 2.20 53.62 33.68
CA SER A 221 1.87 55.02 33.95
C SER A 221 2.91 55.62 34.90
N PRO A 222 3.59 56.73 34.56
CA PRO A 222 4.19 57.55 35.59
C PRO A 222 3.04 58.28 36.27
N LEU A 223 2.78 57.94 37.53
CA LEU A 223 2.01 58.77 38.45
C LEU A 223 2.62 60.18 38.41
N GLY A 224 1.88 61.13 37.83
CA GLY A 224 2.31 62.52 37.68
C GLY A 224 1.11 63.43 37.56
N SER A 225 0.57 63.83 38.71
CA SER A 225 -0.47 64.85 38.87
C SER A 225 -0.12 66.15 38.14
N SER A 226 -1.02 66.66 37.29
CA SER A 226 -1.69 67.95 37.53
C SER A 226 -2.82 68.21 36.52
N THR A 227 -3.93 68.69 37.06
CA THR A 227 -5.15 69.21 36.43
C THR A 227 -4.88 70.37 35.46
N ILE A 228 -5.60 70.48 34.34
CA ILE A 228 -6.38 71.66 33.88
C ILE A 228 -7.18 71.29 32.61
N GLU A 229 -8.40 71.81 32.57
CA GLU A 229 -9.51 71.66 31.63
C GLU A 229 -9.21 72.07 30.17
N SER A 230 -9.88 71.44 29.19
CA SER A 230 -10.80 72.11 28.24
C SER A 230 -11.17 71.23 27.03
N SER A 231 -12.49 71.06 26.87
CA SER A 231 -13.27 70.90 25.62
C SER A 231 -13.02 69.71 24.67
N ASN A 232 -14.12 68.97 24.43
CA ASN A 232 -14.51 68.22 23.24
C ASN A 232 -13.44 67.97 22.16
N ASP A 233 -13.12 66.71 21.90
CA ASP A 233 -13.44 66.09 20.60
C ASP A 233 -13.16 64.58 20.60
N ILE A 234 -14.18 63.85 20.16
CA ILE A 234 -14.18 62.62 19.36
C ILE A 234 -13.14 61.54 19.70
N SER A 235 -13.68 60.41 20.16
CA SER A 235 -13.06 59.09 20.11
C SER A 235 -12.52 58.76 18.72
N VAL A 236 -11.21 58.72 18.56
CA VAL A 236 -10.56 57.86 17.57
C VAL A 236 -9.30 57.31 18.22
N THR A 237 -9.40 56.12 18.83
CA THR A 237 -8.24 55.23 18.93
C THR A 237 -7.96 54.74 17.51
N ASP A 238 -7.44 55.64 16.67
CA ASP A 238 -6.91 55.27 15.37
C ASP A 238 -5.60 54.57 15.67
N VAL A 239 -5.62 53.24 15.52
CA VAL A 239 -4.40 52.45 15.43
C VAL A 239 -3.71 52.91 14.15
N VAL A 240 -2.86 53.92 14.27
CA VAL A 240 -2.05 54.42 13.14
C VAL A 240 -0.96 53.38 12.90
N PHE A 241 -1.26 52.44 12.02
CA PHE A 241 -0.28 51.49 11.51
C PHE A 241 0.83 52.24 10.77
N SER A 242 2.10 51.88 11.02
CA SER A 242 3.14 52.21 10.05
C SER A 242 2.94 51.33 8.81
N SER A 243 2.91 51.94 7.63
CA SER A 243 2.65 51.22 6.35
C SER A 243 3.56 49.99 6.17
N SER A 244 4.80 50.05 6.67
CA SER A 244 5.76 48.95 6.63
C SER A 244 5.35 47.71 7.43
N LEU A 245 4.69 47.88 8.59
CA LEU A 245 4.24 46.75 9.42
C LEU A 245 2.96 46.10 8.86
N LEU A 246 2.13 46.91 8.19
CA LEU A 246 0.93 46.43 7.50
C LEU A 246 1.30 45.61 6.25
N ASP A 247 2.28 46.10 5.48
CA ASP A 247 2.81 45.41 4.30
C ASP A 247 3.48 44.07 4.68
N GLU A 248 4.26 44.04 5.76
CA GLU A 248 4.91 42.81 6.25
C GLU A 248 3.86 41.78 6.72
N TRP A 249 2.81 42.22 7.41
CA TRP A 249 1.74 41.34 7.87
C TRP A 249 0.94 40.75 6.70
N TYR A 250 0.62 41.57 5.69
CA TYR A 250 -0.09 41.13 4.49
C TYR A 250 0.71 40.10 3.69
N ILE A 251 2.03 40.30 3.52
CA ILE A 251 2.92 39.33 2.86
C ILE A 251 2.89 37.97 3.57
N LYS A 252 2.88 37.95 4.91
CA LYS A 252 2.82 36.71 5.69
C LYS A 252 1.48 35.98 5.51
N ILE A 253 0.36 36.71 5.40
CA ILE A 253 -0.96 36.14 5.12
C ILE A 253 -0.98 35.46 3.76
N VAL A 254 -0.56 36.17 2.70
CA VAL A 254 -0.55 35.60 1.34
C VAL A 254 0.32 34.33 1.30
N ALA A 255 1.49 34.37 1.92
CA ALA A 255 2.37 33.20 2.00
C ALA A 255 1.76 32.02 2.80
N ALA A 256 0.94 32.30 3.81
CA ALA A 256 0.20 31.27 4.56
C ALA A 256 -0.94 30.68 3.71
N GLU A 257 -1.72 31.52 3.03
CA GLU A 257 -2.82 31.11 2.16
C GLU A 257 -2.35 30.21 1.01
N GLU A 258 -1.26 30.59 0.32
CA GLU A 258 -0.63 29.77 -0.71
C GLU A 258 -0.21 28.39 -0.17
N SER A 259 0.30 28.36 1.07
CA SER A 259 0.76 27.12 1.69
C SER A 259 -0.41 26.22 2.12
N VAL A 260 -1.52 26.80 2.61
CA VAL A 260 -2.76 26.07 2.89
C VAL A 260 -3.30 25.43 1.61
N GLN A 261 -3.26 26.16 0.49
CA GLN A 261 -3.75 25.67 -0.80
C GLN A 261 -2.86 24.54 -1.37
N ASP A 262 -1.55 24.61 -1.18
CA ASP A 262 -0.63 23.51 -1.49
C ASP A 262 -0.92 22.25 -0.66
N VAL A 263 -1.15 22.39 0.66
CA VAL A 263 -1.55 21.26 1.53
C VAL A 263 -2.85 20.63 1.01
N TYR A 264 -3.87 21.43 0.72
CA TYR A 264 -5.14 20.92 0.22
C TYR A 264 -4.99 20.16 -1.11
N SER A 265 -4.20 20.70 -2.03
CA SER A 265 -3.92 20.05 -3.32
C SER A 265 -3.22 18.69 -3.12
N LYS A 266 -2.27 18.61 -2.18
CA LYS A 266 -1.61 17.35 -1.84
C LYS A 266 -2.51 16.34 -1.14
N VAL A 267 -3.44 16.80 -0.31
CA VAL A 267 -4.44 15.90 0.29
C VAL A 267 -5.38 15.32 -0.77
N LYS A 268 -5.79 16.11 -1.77
CA LYS A 268 -6.54 15.59 -2.93
C LYS A 268 -5.76 14.52 -3.71
N GLU A 269 -4.46 14.72 -3.93
CA GLU A 269 -3.60 13.70 -4.56
C GLU A 269 -3.57 12.40 -3.73
N ILE A 270 -3.47 12.49 -2.39
CA ILE A 270 -3.50 11.33 -1.51
C ILE A 270 -4.82 10.59 -1.58
N ILE A 271 -5.95 11.30 -1.54
CA ILE A 271 -7.29 10.69 -1.65
C ILE A 271 -7.43 9.95 -2.98
N SER A 272 -7.02 10.57 -4.09
CA SER A 272 -7.02 9.90 -5.39
C SER A 272 -6.11 8.67 -5.42
N PHE A 273 -4.99 8.68 -4.70
CA PHE A 273 -4.07 7.54 -4.62
C PHE A 273 -4.56 6.42 -3.70
N LEU A 274 -5.32 6.77 -2.65
CA LEU A 274 -5.91 5.88 -1.65
C LEU A 274 -6.96 4.95 -2.27
N TYR A 275 -7.78 5.47 -3.17
CA TYR A 275 -8.79 4.70 -3.89
C TYR A 275 -8.15 3.92 -5.04
N HIS A 276 -7.59 2.76 -4.72
CA HIS A 276 -7.06 1.81 -5.70
C HIS A 276 -8.09 0.73 -6.02
N GLU A 277 -8.22 0.35 -7.29
CA GLU A 277 -9.20 -0.66 -7.74
C GLU A 277 -9.04 -1.98 -6.97
N ARG A 278 -7.79 -2.43 -6.82
CA ARG A 278 -7.45 -3.75 -6.25
C ARG A 278 -6.92 -3.75 -4.81
N PHE A 279 -6.34 -2.65 -4.35
CA PHE A 279 -5.59 -2.64 -3.07
C PHE A 279 -6.37 -1.87 -2.02
N ARG A 280 -6.18 -2.24 -0.76
CA ARG A 280 -6.84 -1.58 0.37
C ARG A 280 -5.79 -1.08 1.34
N SER A 281 -5.94 0.17 1.76
CA SER A 281 -5.09 0.75 2.79
C SER A 281 -5.30 0.00 4.11
N PRO A 282 -4.25 -0.17 4.92
CA PRO A 282 -4.40 -0.46 6.34
C PRO A 282 -5.40 0.49 6.99
N LYS A 283 -6.20 -0.03 7.93
CA LYS A 283 -7.26 0.74 8.59
C LYS A 283 -6.72 2.00 9.28
N ASP A 284 -5.62 1.87 10.03
CA ASP A 284 -5.04 3.00 10.75
C ASP A 284 -4.57 4.12 9.81
N LEU A 285 -4.01 3.75 8.64
CA LEU A 285 -3.59 4.72 7.63
C LEU A 285 -4.80 5.39 6.95
N PHE A 286 -5.86 4.62 6.70
CA PHE A 286 -7.12 5.16 6.18
C PHE A 286 -7.77 6.14 7.17
N ASP A 287 -7.88 5.75 8.43
CA ASP A 287 -8.44 6.57 9.51
C ASP A 287 -7.62 7.85 9.70
N HIS A 288 -6.29 7.77 9.58
CA HIS A 288 -5.42 8.93 9.64
C HIS A 288 -5.60 9.89 8.46
N ILE A 289 -5.71 9.37 7.23
CA ILE A 289 -6.02 10.19 6.04
C ILE A 289 -7.39 10.87 6.20
N ASN A 290 -8.38 10.16 6.74
CA ASN A 290 -9.70 10.72 7.03
C ASN A 290 -9.62 11.85 8.06
N ASN A 291 -8.82 11.67 9.12
CA ASN A 291 -8.59 12.72 10.11
C ASN A 291 -7.92 13.96 9.50
N ILE A 292 -6.91 13.78 8.64
CA ILE A 292 -6.28 14.90 7.92
C ILE A 292 -7.32 15.63 7.08
N THR A 293 -8.11 14.89 6.30
CA THR A 293 -9.07 15.44 5.33
C THR A 293 -10.23 16.17 6.00
N ASN A 294 -10.83 15.56 7.02
CA ASN A 294 -12.09 16.04 7.60
C ASN A 294 -11.90 16.94 8.82
N ASN A 295 -10.73 16.88 9.49
CA ASN A 295 -10.50 17.65 10.72
C ASN A 295 -9.35 18.64 10.60
N ILE A 296 -8.18 18.22 10.08
CA ILE A 296 -6.98 19.06 10.11
C ILE A 296 -7.04 20.13 9.01
N VAL A 297 -7.26 19.73 7.75
CA VAL A 297 -7.29 20.66 6.62
C VAL A 297 -8.39 21.72 6.75
N PRO A 298 -9.64 21.39 7.16
CA PRO A 298 -10.67 22.41 7.38
C PRO A 298 -10.28 23.42 8.47
N LYS A 299 -9.65 22.96 9.56
CA LYS A 299 -9.16 23.86 10.62
C LYS A 299 -8.10 24.83 10.11
N LEU A 300 -7.16 24.36 9.29
CA LEU A 300 -6.14 25.23 8.68
C LEU A 300 -6.74 26.30 7.79
N ARG A 301 -7.81 25.99 7.05
CA ARG A 301 -8.51 26.96 6.19
C ARG A 301 -9.30 28.01 6.97
N SER A 302 -9.81 27.64 8.14
CA SER A 302 -10.62 28.53 8.98
C SER A 302 -9.81 29.50 9.85
N LYS A 303 -8.50 29.26 9.98
CA LYS A 303 -7.59 29.94 10.90
C LYS A 303 -6.82 31.05 10.20
#